data_AF-A0A4Y7J7Q6-F1
#
_entry.id   AF-A0A4Y7J7Q6-F1
#
_cell.length_a   1.000
_cell.length_b   1.000
_cell.length_c   1.000
_cell.angle_alpha   90.00
_cell.angle_beta   90.00
_cell.angle_gamma   90.00
#
_symmetry.space_group_name_H-M   'P 1'
#
loop_
_entity.id
_entity.type
_entity.pdbx_description
1 polymer ?
#
loop_
_entity_poly.entity_id
_entity_poly.type
_entity_poly.pdbx_seq_one_letter_code
_entity_poly.pdbx_strand_id
1 'polypeptide(L)'
;MKSINFKIAELVYHYLIPVILVSFIPLILVEASDKMKHEDAYKLWHHHHIIRCNQFGTIVSCAGVIVFVSVIYMRKHPPTVYVVDFTCYRPPTHLPVPSEYFVEGVKRYCNLSDSSAEFQRKILERSGLGEVLRIIVPHC
;
A
#
# COMPACT_ATOMS: atom_id res chain seq x y z
N MET A 1 -16.13 0.33 0.92
CA MET A 1 -14.76 0.76 1.32
C MET A 1 -14.72 1.85 2.39
N LYS A 2 -15.78 2.67 2.61
CA LYS A 2 -15.84 3.66 3.70
C LYS A 2 -15.87 3.08 5.13
N SER A 3 -16.33 1.85 5.31
CA SER A 3 -16.57 1.26 6.64
C SER A 3 -15.30 0.84 7.40
N ILE A 4 -14.21 0.52 6.69
CA ILE A 4 -12.98 -0.01 7.31
C ILE A 4 -12.18 1.12 7.94
N ASN A 5 -12.05 2.26 7.23
CA ASN A 5 -11.36 3.45 7.73
C ASN A 5 -12.10 4.06 8.94
N PHE A 6 -13.43 4.01 8.96
CA PHE A 6 -14.22 4.50 10.09
C PHE A 6 -14.02 3.65 11.35
N LYS A 7 -14.05 2.32 11.24
CA LYS A 7 -13.80 1.41 12.37
C LYS A 7 -12.40 1.56 12.96
N ILE A 8 -11.41 1.86 12.14
CA ILE A 8 -10.03 2.07 12.58
C ILE A 8 -9.88 3.43 13.25
N ALA A 9 -10.48 4.48 12.69
CA ALA A 9 -10.52 5.78 13.33
C ALA A 9 -11.19 5.69 14.71
N GLU A 10 -12.28 4.93 14.82
CA GLU A 10 -12.99 4.67 16.07
C GLU A 10 -12.10 3.92 17.08
N LEU A 11 -11.40 2.86 16.65
CA LEU A 11 -10.51 2.08 17.53
C LEU A 11 -9.29 2.89 18.00
N VAL A 12 -8.68 3.66 17.09
CA VAL A 12 -7.56 4.55 17.41
C VAL A 12 -8.03 5.59 18.41
N TYR A 13 -9.18 6.22 18.20
CA TYR A 13 -9.73 7.25 19.09
C TYR A 13 -10.08 6.68 20.47
N HIS A 14 -10.72 5.49 20.51
CA HIS A 14 -11.08 4.81 21.75
C HIS A 14 -9.85 4.42 22.59
N TYR A 15 -8.71 4.15 21.93
CA TYR A 15 -7.46 3.81 22.61
C TYR A 15 -6.60 5.05 22.93
N LEU A 16 -6.60 6.08 22.08
CA LEU A 16 -5.81 7.30 22.28
C LEU A 16 -6.32 8.12 23.48
N ILE A 17 -7.64 8.31 23.58
CA ILE A 17 -8.24 9.15 24.64
C ILE A 17 -7.85 8.68 26.05
N PRO A 18 -8.02 7.40 26.44
CA PRO A 18 -7.68 6.98 27.80
C PRO A 18 -6.19 7.06 28.07
N VAL A 19 -5.32 6.80 27.08
CA VAL A 19 -3.87 6.95 27.23
C VAL A 19 -3.49 8.40 27.50
N ILE A 20 -4.08 9.33 26.75
CA ILE A 20 -3.85 10.77 26.93
C ILE A 20 -4.41 11.23 28.29
N LEU A 21 -5.64 10.85 28.63
CA LEU A 21 -6.29 11.23 29.88
C LEU A 21 -5.51 10.75 31.10
N VAL A 22 -5.08 9.48 31.11
CA VAL A 22 -4.27 8.90 32.19
C VAL A 22 -2.89 9.55 32.28
N SER A 23 -2.32 10.01 31.17
CA SER A 23 -1.04 10.74 31.15
C SER A 23 -1.13 12.12 31.82
N PHE A 24 -2.29 12.78 31.77
CA PHE A 24 -2.51 14.10 32.38
C PHE A 24 -2.79 14.06 33.90
N ILE A 25 -3.31 12.96 34.45
CA ILE A 25 -3.65 12.82 35.88
C ILE A 25 -2.47 13.15 36.83
N PRO A 26 -1.22 12.69 36.59
CA PRO A 26 -0.11 13.00 37.48
C PRO A 26 0.39 14.44 37.31
N LEU A 27 0.18 15.08 36.15
CA LEU A 27 0.52 16.48 35.94
C LEU A 27 -0.35 17.41 36.80
N ILE A 28 -1.66 17.12 36.85
CA ILE A 28 -2.62 17.87 37.69
C ILE A 28 -2.29 17.69 39.18
N LEU A 29 -1.88 16.48 39.59
CA LEU A 29 -1.50 16.19 40.98
C LEU A 29 -0.22 16.95 41.40
N VAL A 30 0.71 17.15 40.46
CA VAL A 30 1.93 17.93 40.67
C VAL A 30 1.62 19.41 40.85
N GLU A 31 0.79 20.01 39.99
CA GLU A 31 0.40 21.42 40.10
C GLU A 31 -0.40 21.72 41.37
N ALA A 32 -1.19 20.74 41.85
CA ALA A 32 -1.91 20.85 43.12
C ALA A 32 -0.98 20.83 44.35
N SER A 33 0.21 20.23 44.23
CA SER A 33 1.16 20.05 45.34
C SER A 33 2.10 21.24 45.55
N ASP A 34 2.21 22.15 44.57
CA ASP A 34 3.10 23.33 44.59
C ASP A 34 2.73 24.40 45.64
N LYS A 35 1.67 24.18 46.43
CA LYS A 35 1.20 25.11 47.48
C LYS A 35 1.75 24.83 48.89
N MET A 36 2.68 23.89 49.07
CA MET A 36 3.15 23.47 50.41
C MET A 36 4.59 23.92 50.76
N LYS A 37 4.78 24.18 52.06
CA LYS A 37 5.88 24.93 52.70
C LYS A 37 7.31 24.47 52.39
N HIS A 38 8.23 25.44 52.57
CA HIS A 38 9.65 25.47 52.19
C HIS A 38 10.59 24.43 52.86
N GLU A 39 10.18 23.65 53.86
CA GLU A 39 11.09 22.71 54.56
C GLU A 39 11.08 21.27 54.03
N ASP A 40 10.08 20.87 53.23
CA ASP A 40 10.00 19.52 52.63
C ASP A 40 10.56 19.46 51.19
N ALA A 41 11.17 20.56 50.72
CA ALA A 41 11.49 20.79 49.31
C ALA A 41 12.41 19.72 48.69
N TYR A 42 13.36 19.15 49.43
CA TYR A 42 14.31 18.17 48.87
C TYR A 42 13.67 16.79 48.64
N LYS A 43 12.79 16.34 49.55
CA LYS A 43 12.02 15.09 49.40
C LYS A 43 10.97 15.24 48.31
N LEU A 44 10.31 16.40 48.25
CA LEU A 44 9.36 16.72 47.19
C LEU A 44 10.05 16.80 45.83
N TRP A 45 11.25 17.39 45.75
CA TRP A 45 12.01 17.53 44.51
C TRP A 45 12.45 16.19 43.93
N HIS A 46 12.98 15.27 44.76
CA HIS A 46 13.35 13.94 44.30
C HIS A 46 12.13 13.11 43.85
N HIS A 47 11.02 13.19 44.60
CA HIS A 47 9.79 12.49 44.27
C HIS A 47 9.17 13.02 42.97
N HIS A 48 9.13 14.35 42.82
CA HIS A 48 8.64 15.03 41.63
C HIS A 48 9.50 14.72 40.39
N HIS A 49 10.83 14.70 40.54
CA HIS A 49 11.75 14.37 39.45
C HIS A 49 11.57 12.91 38.97
N ILE A 50 11.41 11.96 39.89
CA ILE A 50 11.16 10.54 39.57
C ILE A 50 9.86 10.34 38.80
N ILE A 51 8.77 10.99 39.22
CA ILE A 51 7.46 10.89 38.56
C ILE A 51 7.53 11.47 37.13
N ARG A 52 8.18 12.62 36.98
CA ARG A 52 8.30 13.32 35.68
C ARG A 52 9.14 12.54 34.67
N CYS A 53 10.24 11.93 35.11
CA CYS A 53 11.06 11.05 34.27
C CYS A 53 10.30 9.80 33.81
N ASN A 54 9.53 9.17 34.71
CA ASN A 54 8.72 7.99 34.39
C ASN A 54 7.58 8.33 33.39
N GLN A 55 6.93 9.47 33.57
CA GLN A 55 5.92 9.96 32.62
C GLN A 55 6.52 10.23 31.24
N PHE A 56 7.68 10.87 31.17
CA PHE A 56 8.35 11.15 29.90
C PHE A 56 8.72 9.87 29.15
N GLY A 57 9.29 8.88 29.87
CA GLY A 57 9.62 7.58 29.31
C GLY A 57 8.39 6.84 28.77
N THR A 58 7.26 6.92 29.49
CA THR A 58 6.00 6.29 29.08
C THR A 58 5.43 6.94 27.82
N ILE A 59 5.40 8.27 27.74
CA ILE A 59 4.91 9.00 26.56
C ILE A 59 5.74 8.67 25.32
N VAL A 60 7.07 8.72 25.44
CA VAL A 60 7.98 8.41 24.33
C VAL A 60 7.83 6.96 23.87
N SER A 61 7.75 6.02 24.81
CA SER A 61 7.52 4.60 24.51
C SER A 61 6.19 4.37 23.78
N CYS A 62 5.09 4.95 24.29
CA CYS A 62 3.78 4.86 23.66
C CYS A 62 3.75 5.47 22.25
N ALA A 63 4.37 6.64 22.06
CA ALA A 63 4.48 7.26 20.75
C ALA A 63 5.26 6.36 19.77
N GLY A 64 6.35 5.75 20.23
CA GLY A 64 7.12 4.77 19.44
C GLY A 64 6.28 3.58 19.00
N VAL A 65 5.48 3.00 19.90
CA VAL A 65 4.58 1.88 19.59
C VAL A 65 3.52 2.29 18.56
N ILE A 66 2.91 3.46 18.71
CA ILE A 66 1.88 3.96 17.78
C ILE A 66 2.47 4.13 16.37
N VAL A 67 3.64 4.74 16.26
CA VAL A 67 4.33 4.93 14.98
C VAL A 67 4.65 3.57 14.35
N PHE A 68 5.20 2.64 15.13
CA PHE A 68 5.56 1.30 14.65
C PHE A 68 4.34 0.53 14.11
N VAL A 69 3.23 0.51 14.86
CA VAL A 69 1.98 -0.13 14.43
C VAL A 69 1.43 0.53 13.16
N SER A 70 1.48 1.86 13.09
CA SER A 70 1.00 2.62 11.92
C SER A 70 1.80 2.28 10.66
N VAL A 71 3.13 2.18 10.78
CA VAL A 71 4.01 1.80 9.66
C VAL A 71 3.71 0.38 9.18
N ILE A 72 3.58 -0.59 10.10
CA ILE A 72 3.22 -1.97 9.73
C ILE A 72 1.86 -2.00 9.03
N TYR A 73 0.88 -1.24 9.54
CA TYR A 73 -0.45 -1.18 8.97
C TYR A 73 -0.43 -0.65 7.53
N MET A 74 0.25 0.48 7.28
CA MET A 74 0.42 1.05 5.95
C MET A 74 1.07 0.07 4.97
N ARG A 75 2.06 -0.71 5.44
CA ARG A 75 2.74 -1.71 4.61
C ARG A 75 1.86 -2.91 4.28
N LYS A 76 0.99 -3.32 5.22
CA LYS A 76 0.04 -4.44 5.01
C LYS A 76 -1.16 -4.07 4.14
N HIS A 77 -1.51 -2.78 4.07
CA HIS A 77 -2.65 -2.28 3.31
C HIS A 77 -2.21 -1.25 2.27
N PRO A 78 -1.58 -1.68 1.15
CA PRO A 78 -1.31 -0.76 0.05
C PRO A 78 -2.62 -0.18 -0.47
N PRO A 79 -2.68 1.14 -0.76
CA PRO A 79 -3.88 1.76 -1.29
C PRO A 79 -4.28 1.08 -2.60
N THR A 80 -5.54 0.68 -2.71
CA THR A 80 -6.05 -0.03 -3.89
C THR A 80 -6.08 0.93 -5.08
N VAL A 81 -5.25 0.66 -6.08
CA VAL A 81 -5.24 1.37 -7.36
C VAL A 81 -6.24 0.69 -8.28
N TYR A 82 -7.18 1.44 -8.84
CA TYR A 82 -8.20 0.95 -9.77
C TYR A 82 -7.93 1.49 -11.17
N VAL A 83 -8.08 0.63 -12.18
CA VAL A 83 -8.11 1.07 -13.58
C VAL A 83 -9.43 1.81 -13.79
N VAL A 84 -9.34 3.14 -13.99
CA VAL A 84 -10.51 4.02 -14.14
C VAL A 84 -11.18 3.83 -15.49
N ASP A 85 -10.37 3.63 -16.54
CA ASP A 85 -10.85 3.36 -17.88
C ASP A 85 -9.80 2.54 -18.65
N PHE A 86 -10.26 1.67 -19.54
CA PHE A 86 -9.42 0.86 -20.42
C PHE A 86 -10.07 0.79 -21.79
N THR A 87 -9.49 1.50 -22.75
CA THR A 87 -9.94 1.47 -24.15
C THR A 87 -9.06 0.54 -24.96
N CYS A 88 -9.58 -0.63 -25.31
CA CYS A 88 -8.92 -1.56 -26.23
C CYS A 88 -9.40 -1.31 -27.66
N TYR A 89 -8.50 -0.99 -28.58
CA TYR A 89 -8.84 -0.91 -29.99
C TYR A 89 -9.03 -2.32 -30.56
N ARG A 90 -10.27 -2.65 -30.96
CA ARG A 90 -10.57 -3.91 -31.65
C ARG A 90 -10.41 -3.71 -33.17
N PRO A 91 -9.56 -4.50 -33.85
CA PRO A 91 -9.44 -4.41 -35.29
C PRO A 91 -10.77 -4.67 -36.02
N PRO A 92 -11.04 -3.99 -37.14
CA PRO A 92 -12.28 -4.15 -37.88
C PRO A 92 -12.53 -5.61 -38.31
N THR A 93 -13.79 -6.04 -38.26
CA THR A 93 -14.18 -7.44 -38.56
C THR A 93 -14.04 -7.83 -40.04
N HIS A 94 -13.84 -6.87 -40.94
CA HIS A 94 -13.71 -7.07 -42.38
C HIS A 94 -12.27 -7.36 -42.84
N LEU A 95 -11.29 -7.35 -41.93
CA LEU A 95 -9.87 -7.65 -42.21
C LEU A 95 -9.38 -8.89 -41.42
N PRO A 96 -10.03 -10.06 -41.55
CA PRO A 96 -9.46 -11.30 -41.03
C PRO A 96 -8.23 -11.71 -41.85
N VAL A 97 -7.13 -12.02 -41.17
CA VAL A 97 -5.93 -12.55 -41.81
C VAL A 97 -5.76 -14.01 -41.41
N PRO A 98 -5.67 -14.95 -42.37
CA PRO A 98 -5.34 -16.35 -42.07
C PRO A 98 -3.99 -16.43 -41.36
N SER A 99 -3.86 -17.33 -40.38
CA SER A 99 -2.61 -17.54 -39.64
C SER A 99 -1.42 -17.86 -40.56
N GLU A 100 -1.67 -18.58 -41.66
CA GLU A 100 -0.69 -18.90 -42.68
C GLU A 100 -0.14 -17.65 -43.38
N TYR A 101 -1.03 -16.72 -43.75
CA TYR A 101 -0.65 -15.45 -44.37
C TYR A 101 0.22 -14.60 -43.44
N PHE A 102 -0.06 -14.66 -42.13
CA PHE A 102 0.79 -14.01 -41.14
C PHE A 102 2.19 -14.62 -41.09
N VAL A 103 2.31 -15.96 -41.02
CA VAL A 103 3.62 -16.64 -40.99
C VAL A 103 4.41 -16.36 -42.26
N GLU A 104 3.77 -16.37 -43.42
CA GLU A 104 4.41 -16.05 -44.70
C GLU A 104 4.85 -14.59 -44.78
N GLY A 105 4.01 -13.67 -44.27
CA GLY A 105 4.35 -12.27 -44.10
C GLY A 105 5.59 -12.08 -43.22
N VAL A 106 5.58 -12.64 -42.01
CA VAL A 106 6.74 -12.54 -41.10
C VAL A 106 7.98 -13.19 -41.71
N LYS A 107 7.83 -14.31 -42.43
CA LYS A 107 8.96 -14.94 -43.15
C LYS A 107 9.60 -13.98 -44.15
N ARG A 108 8.77 -13.27 -44.93
CA ARG A 108 9.21 -12.32 -45.95
C ARG A 108 9.77 -11.03 -45.36
N TYR A 109 9.13 -10.47 -44.33
CA TYR A 109 9.53 -9.18 -43.75
C TYR A 109 10.69 -9.31 -42.76
N CYS A 110 10.77 -10.42 -42.01
CA CYS A 110 11.80 -10.64 -41.00
C CYS A 110 12.94 -11.57 -41.49
N ASN A 111 12.95 -11.99 -42.75
CA ASN A 111 13.93 -12.93 -43.32
C ASN A 111 14.12 -14.19 -42.45
N LEU A 112 13.01 -14.80 -42.02
CA LEU A 112 13.07 -16.03 -41.22
C LEU A 112 13.58 -17.19 -42.08
N SER A 113 14.46 -18.02 -41.51
CA SER A 113 14.82 -19.31 -42.08
C SER A 113 13.61 -20.27 -42.03
N ASP A 114 13.58 -21.28 -42.91
CA ASP A 114 12.48 -22.25 -42.96
C ASP A 114 12.24 -22.95 -41.62
N SER A 115 13.32 -23.25 -40.88
CA SER A 115 13.25 -23.79 -39.51
C SER A 115 12.53 -22.86 -38.55
N SER A 116 12.85 -21.56 -38.59
CA SER A 116 12.25 -20.56 -37.71
C SER A 116 10.80 -20.21 -38.07
N ALA A 117 10.44 -20.26 -39.36
CA ALA A 117 9.06 -20.09 -39.81
C ALA A 117 8.17 -21.26 -39.34
N GLU A 118 8.66 -22.49 -39.47
CA GLU A 118 7.98 -23.69 -38.99
C GLU A 118 7.81 -23.71 -37.46
N PHE A 119 8.81 -23.17 -36.73
CA PHE A 119 8.71 -22.98 -35.29
C PHE A 119 7.63 -21.95 -34.92
N GLN A 120 7.56 -20.81 -35.62
CA GLN A 120 6.50 -19.82 -35.40
C GLN A 120 5.11 -20.37 -35.71
N ARG A 121 4.95 -21.17 -36.78
CA ARG A 121 3.68 -21.84 -37.10
C ARG A 121 3.18 -22.70 -35.92
N LYS A 122 4.06 -23.54 -35.36
CA LYS A 122 3.72 -24.39 -34.20
C LYS A 122 3.36 -23.58 -32.96
N ILE A 123 4.00 -22.43 -32.76
CA ILE A 123 3.64 -21.51 -31.65
C ILE A 123 2.23 -20.97 -31.87
N LEU A 124 1.90 -20.49 -33.07
CA LEU A 124 0.59 -19.96 -33.40
C LEU A 124 -0.52 -20.99 -33.16
N GLU A 125 -0.34 -22.23 -33.63
CA GLU A 125 -1.30 -23.32 -33.46
C GLU A 125 -1.55 -23.68 -31.97
N ARG A 126 -0.50 -23.58 -31.13
CA ARG A 126 -0.58 -23.93 -29.70
C ARG A 126 -1.03 -22.79 -28.80
N SER A 127 -1.01 -21.54 -29.29
CA SER A 127 -1.33 -20.36 -28.49
C SER A 127 -2.83 -20.11 -28.34
N GLY A 128 -3.68 -20.94 -28.96
CA GLY A 128 -5.14 -20.73 -28.96
C GLY A 128 -5.59 -19.52 -29.78
N LEU A 129 -4.69 -18.96 -30.59
CA LEU A 129 -5.04 -18.01 -31.65
C LEU A 129 -5.73 -18.84 -32.73
N GLY A 130 -7.03 -18.65 -32.92
CA GLY A 130 -7.78 -19.39 -33.94
C GLY A 130 -7.20 -19.24 -35.34
N GLU A 131 -7.70 -20.03 -36.30
CA GLU A 131 -7.22 -20.03 -37.70
C GLU A 131 -7.25 -18.65 -38.38
N VAL A 132 -8.07 -17.75 -37.83
CA VAL A 132 -8.22 -16.36 -38.27
C VAL A 132 -7.69 -15.42 -37.20
N LEU A 133 -6.60 -14.72 -37.50
CA LEU A 133 -6.10 -13.63 -36.68
C LEU A 133 -6.76 -12.31 -37.06
N ARG A 134 -7.12 -11.55 -36.02
CA ARG A 134 -7.55 -10.16 -36.12
C ARG A 134 -6.46 -9.30 -35.51
N ILE A 135 -5.39 -9.13 -36.26
CA ILE A 135 -4.24 -8.30 -35.91
C ILE A 135 -4.09 -7.22 -36.97
N ILE A 136 -3.58 -6.05 -36.57
CA ILE A 136 -3.21 -5.01 -37.51
C ILE A 136 -1.90 -5.48 -38.15
N VAL A 137 -1.99 -6.03 -39.35
CA VAL A 137 -0.81 -6.22 -40.18
C VAL A 137 -0.44 -4.85 -40.72
N PRO A 138 0.79 -4.34 -40.49
CA PRO A 138 1.20 -3.09 -41.09
C PRO A 138 1.08 -3.23 -42.61
N HIS A 139 0.19 -2.42 -43.19
CA HIS A 139 0.14 -2.22 -44.62
C HIS A 139 1.45 -1.56 -45.04
N CYS A 140 2.12 -2.11 -46.05
CA CYS A 140 3.01 -1.32 -46.89
C CYS A 140 2.23 -0.18 -47.54
#